data_AF-A0A9D1GTY9-F1
#
_entry.id   AF-A0A9D1GTY9-F1
#
_cell.length_a   1.000
_cell.length_b   1.000
_cell.length_c   1.000
_cell.angle_alpha   90.00
_cell.angle_beta   90.00
_cell.angle_gamma   90.00
#
_symmetry.space_group_name_H-M   'P 1'
#
loop_
_entity.id
_entity.type
_entity.pdbx_description
1 polymer ?
#
loop_
_entity_poly.entity_id
_entity_poly.type
_entity_poly.pdbx_seq_one_letter_code
_entity_poly.pdbx_strand_id
1 'polypeptide(L)'
;MKRVISLAIVIAMVLVTFVSCGVVIPVGTYTDGTGTSIIELGEYDTGAKSGTMKISNTINTNLVYEGTYTLTENEADVSSLLTFTTSDGEVMEFVYDVTLDVIQDLDSLIVYYGANYVDPTATTVAE
;
A
#
# COMPACT_ATOMS: atom_id res chain seq x y z
N MET A 1 15.35 25.87 -38.84
CA MET A 1 15.40 24.42 -38.52
C MET A 1 16.60 24.17 -37.61
N LYS A 2 16.43 24.08 -36.27
CA LYS A 2 17.45 23.60 -35.29
C LYS A 2 17.05 23.67 -33.80
N ARG A 3 15.80 24.00 -33.42
CA ARG A 3 15.40 24.14 -32.00
C ARG A 3 14.34 23.17 -31.48
N VAL A 4 13.74 22.35 -32.34
CA VAL A 4 12.66 21.41 -31.94
C VAL A 4 13.17 20.03 -31.52
N ILE A 5 14.43 19.68 -31.82
CA ILE A 5 14.99 18.36 -31.51
C ILE A 5 15.35 18.24 -30.01
N SER A 6 15.62 19.35 -29.31
CA SER A 6 15.96 19.31 -27.88
C SER A 6 14.76 19.05 -26.97
N LEU A 7 13.57 19.58 -27.27
CA LEU A 7 12.43 19.43 -26.36
C LEU A 7 11.85 18.01 -26.41
N ALA A 8 11.80 17.39 -27.59
CA ALA A 8 11.34 16.01 -27.73
C ALA A 8 12.30 15.01 -27.06
N ILE A 9 13.61 15.27 -27.10
CA ILE A 9 14.60 14.41 -26.41
C ILE A 9 14.61 14.68 -24.91
N VAL A 10 14.38 15.91 -24.45
CA VAL A 10 14.24 16.20 -23.00
C VAL A 10 12.95 15.60 -22.44
N ILE A 11 11.83 15.67 -23.17
CA ILE A 11 10.58 15.01 -22.78
C ILE A 11 10.73 13.49 -22.85
N ALA A 12 11.44 12.94 -23.84
CA ALA A 12 11.75 11.52 -23.89
C ALA A 12 12.72 11.08 -22.78
N MET A 13 13.70 11.89 -22.39
CA MET A 13 14.59 11.57 -21.26
C MET A 13 13.87 11.68 -19.91
N VAL A 14 12.91 12.60 -19.76
CA VAL A 14 12.04 12.68 -18.57
C VAL A 14 11.01 11.53 -18.56
N LEU A 15 10.58 11.03 -19.72
CA LEU A 15 9.71 9.84 -19.81
C LEU A 15 10.46 8.50 -19.68
N VAL A 16 11.76 8.46 -19.99
CA VAL A 16 12.57 7.22 -19.95
C VAL A 16 13.23 6.99 -18.59
N THR A 17 13.20 7.97 -17.67
CA THR A 17 13.63 7.76 -16.26
C THR A 17 12.56 7.17 -15.34
N PHE A 18 11.34 6.89 -15.85
CA PHE A 18 10.29 6.21 -15.08
C PHE A 18 10.01 4.79 -15.58
N VAL A 19 10.96 4.18 -16.29
CA VAL A 19 10.86 2.75 -16.60
C VAL A 19 11.49 1.96 -15.45
N SER A 20 10.60 1.34 -14.67
CA SER A 20 10.86 0.26 -13.72
C SER A 20 11.60 0.61 -12.41
N CYS A 21 10.96 1.37 -11.54
CA CYS A 21 10.86 0.88 -10.18
C CYS A 21 9.41 0.43 -10.05
N GLY A 22 9.17 -0.87 -10.23
CA GLY A 22 7.83 -1.42 -10.02
C GLY A 22 7.34 -0.98 -8.64
N VAL A 23 6.03 -0.75 -8.51
CA VAL A 23 5.37 -0.52 -7.23
C VAL A 23 6.07 -1.37 -6.17
N VAL A 24 6.78 -0.72 -5.23
CA VAL A 24 7.47 -1.42 -4.15
C VAL A 24 6.40 -1.72 -3.14
N ILE A 25 6.10 -3.00 -2.98
CA ILE A 25 4.89 -3.42 -2.30
C ILE A 25 5.30 -3.80 -0.90
N PRO A 26 4.70 -3.17 0.12
CA PRO A 26 5.12 -3.43 1.47
C PRO A 26 4.72 -4.86 1.85
N VAL A 27 5.74 -5.67 2.10
CA VAL A 27 5.59 -6.88 2.92
C VAL A 27 5.68 -6.40 4.35
N GLY A 28 4.72 -6.79 5.17
CA GLY A 28 4.72 -6.30 6.54
C GLY A 28 3.47 -6.63 7.32
N THR A 29 3.51 -6.23 8.59
CA THR A 29 2.40 -6.36 9.52
C THR A 29 1.90 -4.97 9.87
N TYR A 30 0.60 -4.78 9.75
CA TYR A 30 -0.10 -3.56 10.11
C TYR A 30 -1.10 -3.86 11.21
N THR A 31 -1.24 -2.96 12.17
CA THR A 31 -2.17 -3.14 13.29
C THR A 31 -3.06 -1.92 13.47
N ASP A 32 -4.31 -2.12 13.85
CA ASP A 32 -5.15 -1.00 14.30
C ASP A 32 -4.54 -0.31 15.54
N GLY A 33 -5.05 0.88 15.89
CA GLY A 33 -4.54 1.66 17.03
C GLY A 33 -4.66 0.96 18.40
N THR A 34 -5.32 -0.20 18.48
CA THR A 34 -5.46 -1.00 19.70
C THR A 34 -4.66 -2.30 19.67
N GLY A 35 -4.05 -2.66 18.54
CA GLY A 35 -3.43 -3.97 18.33
C GLY A 35 -4.42 -5.13 18.25
N THR A 36 -5.70 -4.83 18.02
CA THR A 36 -6.77 -5.86 18.02
C THR A 36 -6.90 -6.53 16.67
N SER A 37 -6.88 -5.75 15.60
CA SER A 37 -6.99 -6.21 14.22
C SER A 37 -5.63 -6.09 13.54
N ILE A 38 -5.20 -7.16 12.88
CA ILE A 38 -3.87 -7.30 12.29
C ILE A 38 -4.01 -7.67 10.82
N ILE A 39 -3.34 -6.90 9.96
CA ILE A 39 -3.18 -7.19 8.54
C ILE A 39 -1.74 -7.65 8.31
N GLU A 40 -1.57 -8.82 7.71
CA GLU A 40 -0.29 -9.34 7.24
C GLU A 40 -0.28 -9.30 5.71
N LEU A 41 0.61 -8.48 5.14
CA LEU A 41 0.87 -8.42 3.70
C LEU A 41 2.09 -9.29 3.37
N GLY A 42 1.89 -10.24 2.46
CA GLY A 42 2.93 -11.09 1.90
C GLY A 42 3.57 -10.50 0.64
N GLU A 43 4.59 -11.21 0.13
CA GLU A 43 5.36 -10.82 -1.06
C GLU A 43 4.45 -10.55 -2.26
N TYR A 44 4.79 -9.49 -3.00
CA TYR A 44 4.11 -9.13 -4.22
C TYR A 44 4.77 -9.73 -5.45
N ASP A 45 3.98 -10.48 -6.20
CA ASP A 45 4.34 -10.97 -7.51
C ASP A 45 4.05 -9.89 -8.56
N THR A 46 5.12 -9.25 -9.04
CA THR A 46 5.05 -8.24 -10.11
C THR A 46 4.52 -8.79 -11.44
N GLY A 47 4.71 -10.07 -11.73
CA GLY A 47 4.20 -10.74 -12.93
C GLY A 47 2.70 -11.00 -12.85
N ALA A 48 2.21 -11.44 -11.69
CA ALA A 48 0.79 -11.65 -11.42
C ALA A 48 0.06 -10.37 -10.99
N LYS A 49 0.79 -9.27 -10.75
CA LYS A 49 0.29 -8.01 -10.19
C LYS A 49 -0.53 -8.18 -8.91
N SER A 50 -0.14 -9.15 -8.08
CA SER A 50 -0.86 -9.50 -6.85
C SER A 50 0.08 -10.02 -5.76
N GLY A 51 -0.38 -9.97 -4.52
CA GLY A 51 0.27 -10.58 -3.37
C GLY A 51 -0.73 -11.31 -2.49
N THR A 52 -0.26 -11.82 -1.34
CA THR A 52 -1.12 -12.49 -0.34
C THR A 52 -1.42 -11.58 0.82
N MET A 53 -2.65 -11.59 1.31
CA MET A 53 -3.04 -10.82 2.50
C MET A 53 -3.78 -11.74 3.47
N LYS A 54 -3.53 -11.51 4.77
CA LYS A 54 -4.30 -12.09 5.86
C LYS A 54 -4.76 -11.01 6.82
N ILE A 55 -6.03 -11.03 7.18
CA ILE A 55 -6.62 -10.17 8.20
C ILE A 55 -7.05 -11.05 9.35
N SER A 56 -6.65 -10.71 10.56
CA SER A 56 -6.99 -11.46 11.77
C SER A 56 -7.40 -10.55 12.91
N ASN A 57 -8.18 -11.08 13.85
CA ASN A 57 -8.58 -10.39 15.05
C ASN A 57 -8.10 -11.15 16.31
N THR A 58 -7.42 -10.45 17.20
CA THR A 58 -6.82 -11.05 18.41
C THR A 58 -7.85 -11.32 19.50
N ILE A 59 -8.99 -10.61 19.51
CA ILE A 59 -10.10 -10.85 20.45
C ILE A 59 -10.98 -12.00 19.96
N ASN A 60 -11.27 -12.05 18.66
CA ASN A 60 -12.03 -13.13 18.04
C ASN A 60 -11.15 -13.88 17.03
N THR A 61 -10.44 -14.90 17.52
CA THR A 61 -9.48 -15.69 16.72
C THR A 61 -10.13 -16.52 15.60
N ASN A 62 -11.46 -16.64 15.58
CA ASN A 62 -12.16 -17.29 14.48
C ASN A 62 -12.36 -16.35 13.28
N LEU A 63 -12.17 -15.04 13.47
CA LEU A 63 -12.32 -14.03 12.45
C LEU A 63 -10.96 -13.86 11.75
N VAL A 64 -10.76 -14.70 10.73
CA VAL A 64 -9.55 -14.73 9.90
C VAL A 64 -9.99 -14.74 8.44
N TYR A 65 -9.52 -13.74 7.68
CA TYR A 65 -9.70 -13.66 6.24
C TYR A 65 -8.35 -13.84 5.57
N GLU A 66 -8.25 -14.79 4.65
CA GLU A 66 -7.04 -15.05 3.87
C GLU A 66 -7.38 -14.99 2.38
N GLY A 67 -6.46 -14.47 1.57
CA GLY A 67 -6.67 -14.40 0.13
C GLY A 67 -5.57 -13.63 -0.59
N THR A 68 -5.93 -13.07 -1.73
CA THR A 68 -5.00 -12.34 -2.59
C THR A 68 -5.40 -10.88 -2.69
N TYR A 69 -4.43 -9.99 -2.74
CA TYR A 69 -4.67 -8.59 -3.04
C TYR A 69 -4.02 -8.19 -4.35
N THR A 70 -4.60 -7.20 -5.02
CA THR A 70 -4.01 -6.49 -6.16
C THR A 70 -3.84 -5.04 -5.79
N LEU A 71 -2.77 -4.42 -6.26
CA LEU A 71 -2.55 -2.98 -6.10
C LEU A 71 -2.78 -2.26 -7.43
N THR A 72 -3.56 -1.19 -7.36
CA THR A 72 -3.77 -0.25 -8.46
C THR A 72 -3.29 1.12 -8.03
N GLU A 73 -2.55 1.80 -8.90
CA GLU A 73 -1.99 3.12 -8.60
C GLU A 73 -3.10 4.17 -8.62
N ASN A 74 -3.24 4.92 -7.52
CA ASN A 74 -4.02 6.16 -7.51
C ASN A 74 -3.08 7.37 -7.64
N GLU A 75 -1.93 7.31 -6.95
CA GLU A 75 -0.77 8.17 -7.13
C GLU A 75 0.47 7.36 -6.71
N ALA A 76 1.18 6.70 -7.65
CA ALA A 76 2.14 5.62 -7.34
C ALA A 76 3.18 5.94 -6.24
N ASP A 77 3.60 7.20 -6.11
CA ASP A 77 4.59 7.66 -5.13
C ASP A 77 3.98 8.19 -3.80
N VAL A 78 2.66 8.22 -3.70
CA VAL A 78 1.91 8.76 -2.54
C VAL A 78 0.96 7.71 -1.99
N SER A 79 0.07 7.17 -2.85
CA SER A 79 -0.94 6.21 -2.44
C SER A 79 -1.30 5.19 -3.52
N SER A 80 -1.68 4.00 -3.07
CA SER A 80 -2.20 2.93 -3.92
C SER A 80 -3.52 2.41 -3.38
N LEU A 81 -4.41 2.02 -4.30
CA LEU A 81 -5.63 1.29 -3.97
C LEU A 81 -5.30 -0.21 -3.89
N LEU A 82 -5.57 -0.82 -2.76
CA LEU A 82 -5.42 -2.24 -2.52
C LEU A 82 -6.80 -2.90 -2.55
N THR A 83 -7.01 -3.79 -3.52
CA THR A 83 -8.23 -4.62 -3.59
C THR A 83 -7.90 -6.00 -3.08
N PHE A 84 -8.50 -6.40 -1.96
CA PHE A 84 -8.33 -7.70 -1.34
C PHE A 84 -9.52 -8.61 -1.66
N THR A 85 -9.25 -9.78 -2.22
CA THR A 85 -10.24 -10.82 -2.47
C THR A 85 -9.95 -11.99 -1.55
N THR A 86 -10.87 -12.29 -0.64
CA THR A 86 -10.78 -13.43 0.27
C THR A 86 -10.92 -14.75 -0.49
N SER A 87 -10.48 -15.83 0.13
CA SER A 87 -10.61 -17.19 -0.41
C SER A 87 -12.08 -17.61 -0.63
N ASP A 88 -13.00 -17.01 0.12
CA ASP A 88 -14.44 -17.23 0.00
C ASP A 88 -15.11 -16.30 -1.03
N GLY A 89 -14.35 -15.40 -1.67
CA GLY A 89 -14.79 -14.53 -2.76
C GLY A 89 -15.33 -13.16 -2.34
N GLU A 90 -15.23 -12.81 -1.06
CA GLU A 90 -15.53 -11.46 -0.57
C GLU A 90 -14.44 -10.47 -1.03
N VAL A 91 -14.84 -9.26 -1.40
CA VAL A 91 -13.93 -8.20 -1.87
C VAL A 91 -13.97 -7.03 -0.90
N MET A 92 -12.79 -6.59 -0.47
CA MET A 92 -12.55 -5.43 0.38
C MET A 92 -11.58 -4.46 -0.31
N GLU A 93 -11.73 -3.17 -0.06
CA GLU A 93 -10.88 -2.14 -0.65
C GLU A 93 -10.21 -1.29 0.44
N PHE A 94 -8.93 -1.03 0.24
CA PHE A 94 -8.10 -0.25 1.15
C PHE A 94 -7.30 0.79 0.39
N VAL A 95 -7.00 1.90 1.05
CA VAL A 95 -5.98 2.85 0.60
C VAL A 95 -4.71 2.60 1.38
N TYR A 96 -3.61 2.37 0.67
CA TYR A 96 -2.27 2.33 1.24
C TYR A 96 -1.57 3.67 0.99
N ASP A 97 -1.18 4.36 2.06
CA ASP A 97 -0.33 5.55 2.03
C ASP A 97 1.13 5.12 2.12
N VAL A 98 1.85 5.30 1.01
CA VAL A 98 3.26 4.91 0.85
C VAL A 98 4.18 5.75 1.74
N THR A 99 3.79 7.01 2.00
CA THR A 99 4.62 7.98 2.71
C THR A 99 4.57 7.80 4.22
N LEU A 100 3.42 7.34 4.73
CA LEU A 100 3.19 7.14 6.16
C LEU A 100 3.30 5.68 6.59
N ASP A 101 3.32 4.72 5.66
CA ASP A 101 3.24 3.29 5.95
C ASP A 101 1.92 2.95 6.68
N VAL A 102 0.80 3.35 6.07
CA VAL A 102 -0.55 3.23 6.65
C VAL A 102 -1.51 2.59 5.66
N ILE A 103 -2.36 1.69 6.14
CA ILE A 103 -3.47 1.10 5.37
C ILE A 103 -4.78 1.57 6.00
N GLN A 104 -5.72 2.06 5.20
CA GLN A 104 -7.06 2.42 5.64
C GLN A 104 -8.09 1.57 4.91
N ASP A 105 -8.95 0.90 5.68
CA ASP A 105 -10.16 0.27 5.16
C ASP A 105 -11.16 1.35 4.71
N LEU A 106 -11.62 1.29 3.46
CA LEU A 106 -12.51 2.29 2.90
C LEU A 106 -13.95 2.18 3.41
N ASP A 107 -14.39 1.02 3.90
CA ASP A 107 -15.75 0.83 4.43
C ASP A 107 -15.80 1.21 5.92
N SER A 108 -14.93 0.62 6.74
CA SER A 108 -14.94 0.84 8.18
C SER A 108 -14.20 2.11 8.63
N LEU A 109 -13.39 2.70 7.74
CA LEU A 109 -12.46 3.79 8.03
C LEU A 109 -11.42 3.47 9.11
N ILE A 110 -11.26 2.19 9.47
CA ILE A 110 -10.23 1.74 10.40
C ILE A 110 -8.86 1.95 9.74
N VAL A 111 -7.96 2.54 10.51
CA VAL A 111 -6.58 2.80 10.12
C VAL A 111 -5.66 1.78 10.77
N TYR A 112 -4.82 1.17 9.95
CA TYR A 112 -3.81 0.19 10.33
C TYR A 112 -2.43 0.78 10.10
N TYR A 113 -1.59 0.72 11.13
CA TYR A 113 -0.27 1.32 11.16
C TYR A 113 0.81 0.26 10.94
N GLY A 114 1.68 0.49 9.96
CA GLY A 114 2.82 -0.37 9.65
C GLY A 114 4.00 -0.12 10.58
N ALA A 115 5.03 -0.95 10.45
CA ALA A 115 6.22 -0.90 11.31
C ALA A 115 7.03 0.40 11.14
N ASN A 116 6.94 1.08 9.99
CA ASN A 116 7.64 2.33 9.73
C ASN A 116 6.75 3.56 9.97
N TYR A 117 5.54 3.37 10.50
CA TYR A 117 4.67 4.49 10.82
C TYR A 117 5.33 5.42 11.83
N VAL A 118 5.41 6.70 11.46
CA VAL A 118 5.85 7.78 12.35
C VAL A 118 4.67 8.70 12.56
N ASP A 119 4.22 8.84 13.81
CA ASP A 119 3.14 9.76 14.15
C ASP A 119 3.61 11.21 13.91
N PRO A 120 3.07 11.93 12.91
CA PRO A 120 3.47 13.30 12.59
C PRO A 120 3.00 14.29 13.65
N THR A 121 2.10 13.89 14.56
CA THR A 121 1.58 14.69 15.66
C THR A 121 2.31 14.47 16.97
N ALA A 122 3.15 13.43 17.05
CA ALA A 122 4.09 13.21 18.13
C ALA A 122 5.21 14.25 18.06
N THR A 123 4.88 15.49 18.41
CA THR A 123 5.88 16.53 18.66
C THR A 123 6.76 16.01 19.79
N THR A 124 8.04 15.78 19.50
CA THR A 124 9.04 15.54 20.54
C THR A 124 9.00 16.74 21.48
N VAL A 125 8.44 16.57 22.67
CA VAL A 125 8.64 17.50 23.78
C VAL A 125 10.10 17.30 24.18
N ALA A 126 11.01 17.94 23.44
CA ALA A 126 12.39 18.07 23.86
C ALA A 126 12.38 19.04 25.05
N GLU A 127 12.55 18.49 26.25
CA GLU A 127 12.92 19.24 27.46
C GLU A 127 14.27 19.96 27.30
#